data_AF-A0A815G5K5-F1
#
_entry.id   AF-A0A815G5K5-F1
#
_cell.length_a   1.000
_cell.length_b   1.000
_cell.length_c   1.000
_cell.angle_alpha   90.00
_cell.angle_beta   90.00
_cell.angle_gamma   90.00
#
_symmetry.space_group_name_H-M   'P 1'
#
loop_
_entity.id
_entity.type
_entity.pdbx_description
1 polymer ?
#
loop_
_entity_poly.entity_id
_entity_poly.type
_entity_poly.pdbx_seq_one_letter_code
_entity_poly.pdbx_strand_id
1 'polypeptide(L)'
;MGDEDDKKYLKKCLRDTIDAVHETIEQIRPNQQNSQASTTDIHSFTLDKSEDTKMDVLRMEIENTIKNNVKHLNSLHPFKHDLEAALASIDAFTAAWNGDKDTVLEFVNKYPTLKDKPGLHGTTLLYSAAKNNCEMLVKYLIQEAHCAVNAQNEQQLEDVLQIHVSSTYRNVSPSASSTALPRS
;
A
#
# COMPACT_ATOMS: atom_id res chain seq x y z
N MET A 1 5.16 7.77 -25.40
CA MET A 1 6.25 6.76 -25.49
C MET A 1 7.01 6.57 -24.17
N GLY A 2 6.85 7.42 -23.14
CA GLY A 2 7.57 7.28 -21.85
C GLY A 2 6.88 6.39 -20.79
N ASP A 3 5.55 6.48 -20.67
CA ASP A 3 4.83 5.86 -19.55
C ASP A 3 4.92 4.32 -19.46
N GLU A 4 5.06 3.63 -20.59
CA GLU A 4 5.03 2.16 -20.62
C GLU A 4 6.35 1.53 -20.18
N ASP A 5 7.47 2.17 -20.55
CA ASP A 5 8.80 1.78 -20.08
C ASP A 5 8.95 2.08 -18.58
N ASP A 6 8.51 3.25 -18.11
CA ASP A 6 8.56 3.63 -16.70
C ASP A 6 7.76 2.66 -15.81
N LYS A 7 6.55 2.29 -16.26
CA LYS A 7 5.74 1.26 -15.58
C LYS A 7 6.45 -0.09 -15.53
N LYS A 8 7.13 -0.49 -16.61
CA LYS A 8 7.89 -1.75 -16.66
C LYS A 8 9.08 -1.74 -15.70
N TYR A 9 9.84 -0.64 -15.63
CA TYR A 9 10.94 -0.48 -14.69
C TYR A 9 10.45 -0.50 -13.23
N LEU A 10 9.37 0.22 -12.92
CA LEU A 10 8.80 0.26 -11.58
C LEU A 10 8.34 -1.13 -11.12
N LYS A 11 7.65 -1.88 -11.97
CA LYS A 11 7.25 -3.26 -11.68
C LYS A 11 8.44 -4.17 -11.40
N LYS A 12 9.52 -4.02 -12.17
CA LYS A 12 10.75 -4.79 -11.95
C LYS A 12 11.33 -4.46 -10.57
N CYS A 13 11.47 -3.18 -10.25
CA CYS A 13 11.98 -2.72 -8.95
C CYS A 13 11.13 -3.26 -7.77
N LEU A 14 9.80 -3.21 -7.87
CA LEU A 14 8.91 -3.74 -6.85
C LEU A 14 9.07 -5.26 -6.66
N ARG A 15 9.19 -6.03 -7.75
CA ARG A 15 9.45 -7.47 -7.66
C ARG A 15 10.78 -7.77 -7.00
N ASP A 16 11.85 -7.12 -7.46
CA ASP A 16 13.20 -7.29 -6.89
C ASP A 16 13.19 -6.98 -5.37
N THR A 17 12.40 -5.97 -4.95
CA THR A 17 12.23 -5.62 -3.54
C THR A 17 11.44 -6.66 -2.75
N ILE A 18 10.33 -7.17 -3.32
CA ILE A 18 9.53 -8.24 -2.70
C ILE A 18 10.38 -9.50 -2.51
N ASP A 19 11.19 -9.85 -3.50
CA ASP A 19 12.07 -11.02 -3.46
C ASP A 19 13.14 -10.86 -2.35
N ALA A 20 13.77 -9.69 -2.26
CA ALA A 20 14.74 -9.39 -1.20
C ALA A 20 14.10 -9.42 0.21
N VAL A 21 12.89 -8.88 0.37
CA VAL A 21 12.14 -8.94 1.63
C VAL A 21 11.79 -10.39 1.98
N HIS A 22 11.36 -11.18 0.99
CA HIS A 22 11.05 -12.59 1.18
C HIS A 22 12.28 -13.39 1.62
N GLU A 23 13.42 -13.21 0.95
CA GLU A 23 14.69 -13.85 1.31
C GLU A 23 15.11 -13.49 2.74
N THR A 24 14.98 -12.22 3.12
CA THR A 24 15.29 -11.76 4.48
C THR A 24 14.38 -12.43 5.53
N ILE A 25 13.09 -12.58 5.24
CA ILE A 25 12.16 -13.28 6.14
C ILE A 25 12.56 -14.75 6.30
N GLU A 26 12.94 -15.43 5.21
CA GLU A 26 13.32 -16.84 5.23
C GLU A 26 14.68 -17.09 5.93
N GLN A 27 15.67 -16.22 5.72
CA GLN A 27 16.99 -16.33 6.38
C GLN A 27 16.92 -16.16 7.91
N ILE A 28 15.94 -15.40 8.42
CA ILE A 28 15.82 -15.11 9.86
C ILE A 28 14.83 -16.07 10.54
N ARG A 29 14.02 -16.85 9.79
CA ARG A 29 13.18 -17.89 10.39
C ARG A 29 14.11 -18.87 11.14
N PRO A 30 14.06 -18.95 12.48
CA PRO A 30 14.95 -19.84 13.22
C PRO A 30 14.70 -21.26 12.73
N ASN A 31 15.77 -22.00 12.41
CA ASN A 31 15.74 -23.43 12.13
C ASN A 31 14.98 -24.15 13.26
N GLN A 32 13.68 -24.35 13.09
CA GLN A 32 12.83 -25.11 14.03
C GLN A 32 13.07 -26.63 13.95
N GLN A 33 14.11 -27.06 13.23
CA GLN A 33 14.54 -28.46 13.15
C GLN A 33 15.94 -28.65 13.75
N ASN A 34 16.14 -28.29 15.02
CA ASN A 34 17.03 -29.02 15.92
C ASN A 34 17.01 -28.40 17.33
N SER A 35 16.00 -28.72 18.12
CA SER A 35 16.07 -28.58 19.59
C SER A 35 15.10 -29.56 20.26
N GLN A 36 15.19 -30.84 19.90
CA GLN A 36 14.97 -31.92 20.87
C GLN A 36 16.34 -32.42 21.30
N ALA A 37 17.12 -31.56 21.96
CA ALA A 37 18.17 -32.04 22.85
C ALA A 37 17.49 -32.30 24.18
N SER A 38 17.11 -33.57 24.42
CA SER A 38 16.81 -34.06 25.76
C SER A 38 18.00 -33.76 26.67
N THR A 39 17.87 -32.77 27.54
CA THR A 39 18.75 -32.60 28.70
C THR A 39 18.07 -33.23 29.91
N THR A 40 18.02 -34.56 29.93
CA THR A 40 17.99 -35.29 31.19
C THR A 40 19.44 -35.52 31.62
N ASP A 41 19.70 -35.22 32.89
CA ASP A 41 20.99 -35.22 33.60
C ASP A 41 21.86 -33.97 33.43
N ILE A 42 21.46 -32.89 34.11
CA ILE A 42 22.41 -31.86 34.57
C ILE A 42 22.52 -32.01 36.09
N HIS A 43 23.73 -32.35 36.53
CA HIS A 43 24.16 -32.31 37.93
C HIS A 43 23.63 -31.06 38.64
N SER A 44 22.99 -31.25 39.80
CA SER A 44 22.58 -30.14 40.67
C SER A 44 23.81 -29.43 41.24
N PHE A 45 24.37 -28.50 40.48
CA PHE A 45 25.37 -27.56 40.95
C PHE A 45 24.63 -26.44 41.70
N THR A 46 24.87 -26.31 43.01
CA THR A 46 24.45 -25.11 43.76
C THR A 46 25.31 -23.95 43.30
N LEU A 47 24.73 -23.08 42.46
CA LEU A 47 25.30 -21.80 42.09
C LEU A 47 25.36 -20.90 43.34
N ASP A 48 26.42 -20.11 43.46
CA ASP A 48 26.43 -19.00 44.43
C ASP A 48 25.42 -17.92 43.99
N LYS A 49 24.83 -17.18 44.93
CA LYS A 49 23.87 -16.08 44.66
C LYS A 49 24.39 -15.08 43.61
N SER A 50 25.70 -14.87 43.56
CA SER A 50 26.37 -14.03 42.56
C SER A 50 26.26 -14.57 41.14
N GLU A 51 26.30 -15.89 40.97
CA GLU A 51 26.20 -16.57 39.67
C GLU A 51 24.75 -16.69 39.21
N ASP A 52 23.81 -16.96 40.13
CA ASP A 52 22.37 -16.91 39.84
C ASP A 52 21.95 -15.55 39.29
N THR A 53 22.42 -14.47 39.91
CA THR A 53 22.11 -13.10 39.48
C THR A 53 22.65 -12.82 38.07
N LYS A 54 23.83 -13.35 37.71
CA LYS A 54 24.40 -13.20 36.36
C LYS A 54 23.62 -14.00 35.32
N MET A 55 23.16 -15.19 35.68
CA MET A 55 22.33 -16.03 34.80
C MET A 55 20.97 -15.39 34.54
N ASP A 56 20.37 -14.73 35.53
CA ASP A 56 19.13 -13.97 35.35
C ASP A 56 19.31 -12.75 34.42
N VAL A 57 20.43 -12.03 34.54
CA VAL A 57 20.76 -10.92 33.64
C VAL A 57 20.95 -11.41 32.20
N LEU A 58 21.71 -12.50 32.01
CA LEU A 58 21.92 -13.10 30.69
C LEU A 58 20.61 -13.57 30.07
N ARG A 59 19.74 -14.22 30.85
CA ARG A 59 18.40 -14.62 30.41
C ARG A 59 17.60 -13.41 29.93
N MET A 60 17.58 -12.33 30.72
CA MET A 60 16.86 -11.11 30.37
C MET A 60 17.39 -10.44 29.10
N GLU A 61 18.71 -10.40 28.90
CA GLU A 61 19.30 -9.86 27.66
C GLU A 61 18.96 -10.70 26.43
N ILE A 62 19.00 -12.04 26.56
CA ILE A 62 18.61 -12.97 25.49
C ILE A 62 17.13 -12.77 25.12
N GLU A 63 16.25 -12.73 26.11
CA GLU A 63 14.81 -12.53 25.90
C GLU A 63 14.50 -11.20 25.22
N ASN A 64 15.16 -10.12 25.66
CA ASN A 64 14.99 -8.80 25.05
C ASN A 64 15.49 -8.76 23.60
N THR A 65 16.63 -9.40 23.32
CA THR A 65 17.20 -9.47 21.97
C THR A 65 16.27 -10.25 21.04
N ILE A 66 15.77 -11.41 21.48
CA ILE A 66 14.81 -12.23 20.71
C ILE A 66 13.53 -11.43 20.46
N LYS A 67 12.98 -10.78 21.48
CA LYS A 67 11.74 -9.99 21.37
C LYS A 67 11.88 -8.83 20.38
N ASN A 68 13.03 -8.16 20.36
CA ASN A 68 13.32 -7.10 19.40
C ASN A 68 13.42 -7.64 17.97
N ASN A 69 14.12 -8.75 17.76
CA ASN A 69 14.25 -9.38 16.44
C ASN A 69 12.89 -9.86 15.90
N VAL A 70 12.06 -10.48 16.74
CA VAL A 70 10.70 -10.91 16.37
C VAL A 70 9.80 -9.72 16.03
N LYS A 71 9.89 -8.60 16.77
CA LYS A 71 9.15 -7.38 16.41
C LYS A 71 9.54 -6.85 15.04
N HIS A 72 10.83 -6.81 14.72
CA HIS A 72 11.30 -6.39 13.41
C HIS A 72 10.78 -7.32 12.31
N LEU A 73 10.81 -8.64 12.50
CA LEU A 73 10.23 -9.59 11.53
C LEU A 73 8.72 -9.42 11.32
N ASN A 74 7.98 -9.21 12.40
CA ASN A 74 6.54 -8.98 12.31
C ASN A 74 6.20 -7.70 11.56
N SER A 75 7.11 -6.72 11.48
CA SER A 75 6.93 -5.51 10.68
C SER A 75 7.19 -5.72 9.17
N LEU A 76 7.99 -6.73 8.80
CA LEU A 76 8.29 -7.04 7.39
C LEU A 76 7.09 -7.69 6.67
N HIS A 77 6.24 -8.44 7.39
CA HIS A 77 5.07 -9.08 6.78
C HIS A 77 4.04 -8.07 6.22
N PRO A 78 3.59 -7.07 7.01
CA PRO A 78 2.76 -5.97 6.49
C PRO A 78 3.43 -5.21 5.35
N PHE A 79 4.73 -4.92 5.47
CA PHE A 79 5.48 -4.23 4.42
C PHE A 79 5.50 -5.02 3.10
N LYS A 80 5.71 -6.34 3.15
CA LYS A 80 5.62 -7.22 1.97
C LYS A 80 4.22 -7.19 1.36
N HIS A 81 3.19 -7.25 2.20
CA HIS A 81 1.80 -7.19 1.74
C HIS A 81 1.49 -5.86 1.03
N ASP A 82 1.96 -4.74 1.57
CA ASP A 82 1.79 -3.41 0.96
C ASP A 82 2.50 -3.32 -0.40
N LEU A 83 3.70 -3.91 -0.53
CA LEU A 83 4.42 -3.98 -1.81
C LEU A 83 3.68 -4.85 -2.84
N GLU A 84 3.17 -6.01 -2.43
CA GLU A 84 2.36 -6.88 -3.30
C GLU A 84 1.07 -6.19 -3.75
N ALA A 85 0.45 -5.42 -2.85
CA ALA A 85 -0.74 -4.62 -3.15
C ALA A 85 -0.41 -3.49 -4.14
N ALA A 86 0.69 -2.78 -3.93
CA ALA A 86 1.17 -1.74 -4.84
C ALA A 86 1.45 -2.32 -6.24
N LEU A 87 2.14 -3.45 -6.33
CA LEU A 87 2.40 -4.12 -7.60
C LEU A 87 1.11 -4.53 -8.31
N ALA A 88 0.18 -5.17 -7.59
CA ALA A 88 -1.10 -5.60 -8.16
C ALA A 88 -1.98 -4.41 -8.60
N SER A 89 -1.90 -3.28 -7.90
CA SER A 89 -2.65 -2.08 -8.26
C SER A 89 -2.28 -1.59 -9.66
N ILE A 90 -1.00 -1.63 -10.04
CA ILE A 90 -0.53 -1.17 -11.35
C ILE A 90 -1.23 -1.94 -12.49
N ASP A 91 -1.50 -3.23 -12.29
CA ASP A 91 -2.23 -4.07 -13.24
C ASP A 91 -3.72 -3.83 -13.18
N ALA A 92 -4.30 -3.78 -11.98
CA ALA A 92 -5.71 -3.49 -11.79
C ALA A 92 -6.15 -2.17 -12.43
N PHE A 93 -5.32 -1.12 -12.34
CA PHE A 93 -5.62 0.18 -12.94
C PHE A 93 -5.58 0.19 -14.47
N THR A 94 -4.65 -0.55 -15.06
CA THR A 94 -4.60 -0.73 -16.52
C THR A 94 -5.70 -1.65 -17.02
N ALA A 95 -6.01 -2.72 -16.28
CA ALA A 95 -7.16 -3.57 -16.55
C ALA A 95 -8.46 -2.78 -16.47
N ALA A 96 -8.60 -1.90 -15.48
CA ALA A 96 -9.77 -1.02 -15.35
C ALA A 96 -9.92 -0.07 -16.53
N TRP A 97 -8.81 0.51 -17.01
CA TRP A 97 -8.82 1.31 -18.24
C TRP A 97 -9.24 0.47 -19.45
N ASN A 98 -8.74 -0.76 -19.58
CA ASN A 98 -9.02 -1.62 -20.73
C ASN A 98 -10.37 -2.36 -20.63
N GLY A 99 -11.07 -2.30 -19.50
CA GLY A 99 -12.33 -3.00 -19.24
C GLY A 99 -12.17 -4.49 -18.92
N ASP A 100 -10.97 -4.93 -18.55
CA ASP A 100 -10.72 -6.29 -18.09
C ASP A 100 -11.26 -6.48 -16.66
N LYS A 101 -12.42 -7.15 -16.57
CA LYS A 101 -13.13 -7.38 -15.31
C LYS A 101 -12.40 -8.36 -14.40
N ASP A 102 -11.74 -9.38 -14.95
CA ASP A 102 -11.21 -10.50 -14.15
C ASP A 102 -10.03 -10.04 -13.29
N THR A 103 -9.09 -9.31 -13.89
CA THR A 103 -7.94 -8.73 -13.18
C THR A 103 -8.39 -7.72 -12.10
N VAL A 104 -9.42 -6.91 -12.38
CA VAL A 104 -9.96 -5.94 -11.42
C VAL A 104 -10.70 -6.65 -10.28
N LEU A 105 -11.47 -7.70 -10.57
CA LEU A 105 -12.15 -8.54 -9.58
C LEU A 105 -11.14 -9.18 -8.63
N GLU A 106 -10.07 -9.78 -9.15
CA GLU A 106 -9.02 -10.39 -8.34
C GLU A 106 -8.41 -9.36 -7.38
N PHE A 107 -8.06 -8.18 -7.89
CA PHE A 107 -7.48 -7.11 -7.07
C PHE A 107 -8.43 -6.64 -5.96
N VAL A 108 -9.70 -6.39 -6.28
CA VAL A 108 -10.70 -5.91 -5.30
C VAL A 108 -10.95 -6.96 -4.22
N ASN A 109 -11.00 -8.24 -4.59
CA ASN A 109 -11.18 -9.33 -3.63
C ASN A 109 -9.97 -9.51 -2.72
N LYS A 110 -8.75 -9.36 -3.26
CA LYS A 110 -7.51 -9.51 -2.51
C LYS A 110 -7.19 -8.30 -1.63
N TYR A 111 -7.54 -7.09 -2.07
CA TYR A 111 -7.24 -5.83 -1.40
C TYR A 111 -8.48 -4.92 -1.27
N PRO A 112 -9.53 -5.35 -0.55
CA PRO A 112 -10.80 -4.64 -0.49
C PRO A 112 -10.68 -3.23 0.11
N THR A 113 -9.69 -2.97 0.96
CA THR A 113 -9.41 -1.66 1.56
C THR A 113 -8.78 -0.65 0.59
N LEU A 114 -8.40 -1.08 -0.61
CA LEU A 114 -7.73 -0.25 -1.62
C LEU A 114 -8.63 0.10 -2.81
N LYS A 115 -9.82 -0.49 -2.94
CA LYS A 115 -10.70 -0.33 -4.12
C LYS A 115 -11.11 1.12 -4.43
N ASP A 116 -11.12 1.99 -3.42
CA ASP A 116 -11.49 3.41 -3.52
C ASP A 116 -10.28 4.35 -3.45
N LYS A 117 -9.07 3.81 -3.28
CA LYS A 117 -7.86 4.62 -3.22
C LYS A 117 -7.35 4.93 -4.63
N PRO A 118 -6.74 6.10 -4.84
CA PRO A 118 -6.09 6.40 -6.09
C PRO A 118 -4.88 5.47 -6.31
N GLY A 119 -4.70 5.03 -7.56
CA GLY A 119 -3.52 4.30 -8.00
C GLY A 119 -2.37 5.23 -8.36
N LEU A 120 -1.33 4.69 -9.01
CA LEU A 120 -0.10 5.41 -9.36
C LEU A 120 -0.33 6.71 -10.17
N HIS A 121 -1.39 6.76 -10.97
CA HIS A 121 -1.76 7.94 -11.77
C HIS A 121 -2.72 8.89 -11.04
N GLY A 122 -2.88 8.75 -9.73
CA GLY A 122 -3.77 9.58 -8.93
C GLY A 122 -5.26 9.39 -9.25
N THR A 123 -5.64 8.30 -9.93
CA THR A 123 -7.04 8.04 -10.35
C THR A 123 -7.59 6.83 -9.62
N THR A 124 -8.91 6.76 -9.43
CA THR A 124 -9.60 5.59 -8.86
C THR A 124 -9.98 4.55 -9.92
N LEU A 125 -10.18 3.28 -9.54
CA LEU A 125 -10.55 2.21 -10.47
C LEU A 125 -11.83 2.56 -11.24
N LEU A 126 -12.81 3.10 -10.51
CA LEU A 126 -14.08 3.54 -11.08
C LEU A 126 -13.89 4.68 -12.08
N TYR A 127 -13.04 5.66 -11.78
CA TYR A 127 -12.75 6.74 -12.71
C TYR A 127 -12.12 6.23 -14.00
N SER A 128 -11.12 5.34 -13.92
CA SER A 128 -10.45 4.77 -15.09
C SER A 128 -11.41 3.98 -15.98
N ALA A 129 -12.25 3.12 -15.40
CA ALA A 129 -13.25 2.36 -16.15
C ALA A 129 -14.32 3.27 -16.79
N ALA A 130 -14.81 4.27 -16.06
CA ALA A 130 -15.81 5.20 -16.57
C ALA A 130 -15.26 6.07 -17.71
N LYS A 131 -14.04 6.58 -17.56
CA LYS A 131 -13.38 7.44 -18.54
C LYS A 131 -13.16 6.73 -19.88
N ASN A 132 -12.94 5.41 -19.87
CA ASN A 132 -12.75 4.62 -21.09
C ASN A 132 -14.01 3.85 -21.56
N ASN A 133 -15.19 4.23 -21.07
CA ASN A 133 -16.49 3.65 -21.47
C ASN A 133 -16.63 2.14 -21.19
N CYS A 134 -15.98 1.62 -20.15
CA CYS A 134 -16.07 0.21 -19.75
C CYS A 134 -17.34 -0.06 -18.94
N GLU A 135 -18.53 0.07 -19.56
CA GLU A 135 -19.84 0.06 -18.88
C GLU A 135 -20.06 -1.17 -17.98
N MET A 136 -19.72 -2.37 -18.46
CA MET A 136 -19.87 -3.61 -17.70
C MET A 136 -19.02 -3.62 -16.42
N LEU A 137 -17.80 -3.07 -16.50
CA LEU A 137 -16.92 -2.96 -15.37
C LEU A 137 -17.40 -1.88 -14.39
N VAL A 138 -17.88 -0.75 -14.89
CA VAL A 138 -18.48 0.31 -14.06
C VAL A 138 -19.69 -0.22 -13.28
N LYS A 139 -20.57 -0.98 -13.93
CA LYS A 139 -21.71 -1.65 -13.26
C LYS A 139 -21.23 -2.57 -12.14
N TYR A 140 -20.25 -3.43 -12.42
CA TYR A 140 -19.64 -4.29 -11.41
C TYR A 140 -19.07 -3.48 -10.24
N LEU A 141 -18.26 -2.44 -10.51
CA LEU A 141 -17.61 -1.66 -9.48
C LEU A 141 -18.62 -0.96 -8.55
N ILE A 142 -19.74 -0.47 -9.08
CA ILE A 142 -20.77 0.20 -8.29
C ILE A 142 -21.67 -0.81 -7.58
N GLN A 143 -22.19 -1.79 -8.30
CA GLN A 143 -23.28 -2.65 -7.83
C GLN A 143 -22.78 -3.84 -7.01
N GLU A 144 -21.67 -4.45 -7.41
CA GLU A 144 -21.14 -5.66 -6.80
C GLU A 144 -19.97 -5.35 -5.85
N ALA A 145 -18.99 -4.56 -6.31
CA ALA A 145 -17.82 -4.21 -5.49
C ALA A 145 -18.10 -3.09 -4.47
N HIS A 146 -19.23 -2.37 -4.60
CA HIS A 146 -19.62 -1.24 -3.76
C HIS A 146 -18.50 -0.18 -3.64
N CYS A 147 -17.88 0.19 -4.77
CA CYS A 147 -16.94 1.30 -4.82
C CYS A 147 -17.66 2.62 -4.57
N ALA A 148 -16.98 3.53 -3.87
CA ALA A 148 -17.47 4.86 -3.59
C ALA A 148 -17.48 5.70 -4.87
N VAL A 149 -18.66 6.10 -5.33
CA VAL A 149 -18.84 6.94 -6.52
C VAL A 149 -18.26 8.36 -6.35
N ASN A 150 -18.03 8.77 -5.11
CA ASN A 150 -17.45 10.05 -4.72
C ASN A 150 -15.99 9.93 -4.26
N ALA A 151 -15.34 8.78 -4.46
CA ALA A 151 -13.92 8.62 -4.17
C ALA A 151 -13.11 9.64 -4.98
N GLN A 152 -12.22 10.36 -4.31
CA GLN A 152 -11.48 11.45 -4.92
C GLN A 152 -10.23 10.91 -5.62
N ASN A 153 -10.01 11.41 -6.84
CA ASN A 153 -8.72 11.32 -7.49
C ASN A 153 -7.72 12.23 -6.74
N GLU A 154 -6.45 11.85 -6.70
CA GLU A 154 -5.38 12.59 -6.01
C GLU A 154 -5.19 14.00 -6.58
N GLN A 155 -5.45 14.20 -7.88
CA GLN A 155 -5.41 15.52 -8.53
C GLN A 155 -6.47 16.51 -8.01
N GLN A 156 -7.59 16.05 -7.45
CA GLN A 156 -8.57 16.97 -6.85
C GLN A 156 -8.02 17.68 -5.62
N LEU A 157 -6.94 17.19 -4.99
CA LEU A 157 -6.32 17.89 -3.87
C LEU A 157 -5.66 19.21 -4.31
N GLU A 158 -5.05 19.25 -5.49
CA GLU A 158 -4.44 20.47 -6.03
C GLU A 158 -5.49 21.50 -6.50
N ASP A 159 -6.59 21.05 -7.12
CA ASP A 159 -7.69 21.93 -7.51
C ASP A 159 -8.43 22.52 -6.29
N VAL A 160 -8.60 21.75 -5.21
CA VAL A 160 -9.21 22.23 -3.95
C VAL A 160 -8.27 23.19 -3.20
N LEU A 161 -6.95 22.98 -3.26
CA LEU A 161 -5.96 23.91 -2.71
C LEU A 161 -5.84 25.20 -3.54
N GLN A 162 -6.04 25.15 -4.87
CA GLN A 162 -6.10 26.35 -5.72
C GLN A 162 -7.26 27.28 -5.37
N ILE A 163 -8.33 26.80 -4.72
CA ILE A 163 -9.42 27.64 -4.23
C ILE A 163 -8.96 28.53 -3.05
N HIS A 164 -7.87 28.19 -2.33
CA HIS A 164 -7.36 29.01 -1.21
C HIS A 164 -6.26 30.00 -1.60
N VAL A 165 -5.59 29.83 -2.75
CA VAL A 165 -4.55 30.76 -3.24
C VAL A 165 -5.07 31.78 -4.25
N SER A 166 -6.33 31.66 -4.67
CA SER A 166 -6.95 32.54 -5.69
C SER A 166 -7.42 33.91 -5.17
N SER A 167 -7.27 34.22 -3.87
CA SER A 167 -7.69 35.53 -3.32
C SER A 167 -6.64 36.64 -3.44
N THR A 168 -5.46 36.39 -4.01
CA THR A 168 -4.41 37.42 -4.15
C THR A 168 -4.08 37.84 -5.58
N TYR A 169 -4.73 37.28 -6.61
CA TYR A 169 -4.48 37.68 -8.02
C TYR A 169 -5.74 37.93 -8.88
N ARG A 170 -6.92 38.16 -8.27
CA ARG A 170 -8.06 38.76 -8.99
C ARG A 170 -8.35 40.19 -8.53
N ASN A 171 -7.53 41.09 -9.04
CA ASN A 171 -7.87 42.46 -9.40
C ASN A 171 -6.86 42.79 -10.51
N VAL A 172 -7.20 43.11 -11.77
CA VAL A 172 -8.06 44.19 -12.27
C VAL A 172 -8.48 43.78 -13.71
N SER A 173 -9.75 43.70 -14.11
CA SER A 173 -10.53 44.85 -14.59
C SER A 173 -11.98 44.39 -14.89
N PRO A 174 -13.02 45.14 -14.51
CA PRO A 174 -14.37 44.96 -15.04
C PRO A 174 -14.49 45.73 -16.36
N SER A 175 -14.37 45.06 -17.53
CA SER A 175 -14.78 45.70 -18.80
C SER A 175 -16.23 45.34 -19.10
N ALA A 176 -17.12 46.28 -18.78
CA ALA A 176 -18.48 46.29 -19.25
C ALA A 176 -18.52 46.41 -20.79
N SER A 177 -18.88 45.33 -21.48
CA SER A 177 -19.34 45.33 -22.87
C SER A 177 -20.31 44.18 -23.11
N SER A 178 -21.35 44.09 -22.28
CA SER A 178 -22.58 43.40 -22.66
C SER A 178 -23.71 44.36 -22.42
N THR A 179 -23.85 45.31 -23.33
CA THR A 179 -25.03 46.17 -23.39
C THR A 179 -26.18 45.33 -23.91
N ALA A 180 -27.14 45.10 -23.03
CA ALA A 180 -28.47 44.58 -23.34
C ALA A 180 -29.22 45.53 -24.28
N LEU A 181 -30.00 44.96 -25.20
CA LEU A 181 -31.07 45.64 -25.93
C LEU A 181 -32.11 46.23 -24.95
N PRO A 182 -32.61 47.44 -25.20
CA PRO A 182 -33.97 47.81 -24.81
C PRO A 182 -34.88 48.02 -26.03
N ARG A 183 -36.10 47.51 -25.88
CA ARG A 183 -37.28 47.76 -26.72
C ARG A 183 -37.58 49.25 -26.83
N SER A 184 -38.00 49.67 -28.02
CA SER A 184 -39.12 50.60 -28.26
C SER A 184 -39.65 50.36 -29.67
#